data_AF-A0AAD5Q524-F1
#
_entry.id   AF-A0AAD5Q524-F1
#
_cell.length_a   1.000
_cell.length_b   1.000
_cell.length_c   1.000
_cell.angle_alpha   90.00
_cell.angle_beta   90.00
_cell.angle_gamma   90.00
#
_symmetry.space_group_name_H-M   'P 1'
#
loop_
_entity.id
_entity.type
_entity.pdbx_description
1 polymer ?
#
loop_
_entity_poly.entity_id
_entity_poly.type
_entity_poly.pdbx_seq_one_letter_code
_entity_poly.pdbx_strand_id
1 'polypeptide(L)'
;MAPKKKGKKSSAGGGGSGDATDDVAALDAAPPLVIPPDVPHFVTLDMRLLNWSYLNFRIRTKTTTRLFAIKQQIQKRHGPIMNLKICKGHFAEANEMQQDMATLLDYGIEGAPENEPEVICVIHYDFKPQQHDNPLLLASEEQ
;
A
#
# COMPACT_ATOMS: atom_id res chain seq x y z
N MET A 1 17.08 10.32 54.19
CA MET A 1 17.70 11.61 54.57
C MET A 1 18.38 12.19 53.34
N ALA A 2 17.99 13.38 52.91
CA ALA A 2 18.73 14.20 51.94
C ALA A 2 19.71 15.12 52.68
N PRO A 3 20.66 15.75 51.97
CA PRO A 3 20.56 17.20 51.89
C PRO A 3 20.78 17.79 50.48
N LYS A 4 20.07 18.90 50.23
CA LYS A 4 20.08 19.78 49.06
C LYS A 4 21.15 20.89 49.15
N LYS A 5 21.33 21.60 48.02
CA LYS A 5 21.70 23.05 47.80
C LYS A 5 23.11 23.23 47.20
N LYS A 6 23.43 24.21 46.33
CA LYS A 6 22.79 25.42 45.74
C LYS A 6 23.71 25.84 44.58
N GLY A 7 23.25 26.26 43.40
CA GLY A 7 23.04 27.69 43.04
C GLY A 7 24.05 28.15 41.98
N LYS A 8 23.62 28.50 40.75
CA LYS A 8 23.37 29.86 40.18
C LYS A 8 24.65 30.71 40.07
N LYS A 9 25.04 31.37 38.98
CA LYS A 9 24.35 32.30 38.04
C LYS A 9 25.39 32.64 36.93
N SER A 10 25.07 32.62 35.63
CA SER A 10 24.58 33.72 34.77
C SER A 10 25.46 34.98 34.62
N SER A 11 25.79 35.33 33.37
CA SER A 11 25.74 36.69 32.82
C SER A 11 25.71 36.57 31.28
N ALA A 12 24.62 36.92 30.58
CA ALA A 12 24.12 38.28 30.30
C ALA A 12 25.11 39.06 29.41
N GLY A 13 24.74 39.83 28.39
CA GLY A 13 23.46 40.27 27.82
C GLY A 13 23.79 40.76 26.40
N GLY A 14 22.97 41.45 25.63
CA GLY A 14 21.68 42.12 25.76
C GLY A 14 21.28 42.47 24.30
N GLY A 15 20.08 42.91 23.96
CA GLY A 15 19.13 43.70 24.70
C GLY A 15 18.73 44.88 23.80
N GLY A 16 17.43 45.07 23.59
CA GLY A 16 16.86 46.29 23.05
C GLY A 16 15.70 46.04 22.09
N SER A 17 14.57 46.74 22.13
CA SER A 17 13.76 47.38 23.17
C SER A 17 12.60 48.04 22.40
N GLY A 18 11.40 48.03 22.97
CA GLY A 18 10.22 48.75 22.48
C GLY A 18 9.37 47.92 21.52
N ASP A 19 8.06 47.96 21.53
CA ASP A 19 7.09 48.81 22.21
C ASP A 19 5.75 48.08 22.16
N ALA A 20 4.92 48.25 23.18
CA ALA A 20 3.62 47.61 23.25
C ALA A 20 2.65 48.30 22.29
N THR A 21 2.30 47.65 21.19
CA THR A 21 1.04 47.94 20.47
C THR A 21 0.35 46.66 20.05
N ASP A 22 -0.95 46.74 20.24
CA ASP A 22 -2.05 45.81 20.04
C ASP A 22 -2.07 45.24 18.62
N ASP A 23 -1.78 43.94 18.42
CA ASP A 23 -1.97 43.24 17.13
C ASP A 23 -2.06 41.72 17.33
N VAL A 24 -3.05 41.27 18.12
CA VAL A 24 -3.49 39.86 18.15
C VAL A 24 -4.76 39.63 17.30
N ALA A 25 -5.14 40.61 16.47
CA ALA A 25 -6.37 40.63 15.71
C ALA A 25 -6.16 40.40 14.20
N ALA A 26 -5.37 39.39 13.79
CA ALA A 26 -5.22 39.11 12.35
C ALA A 26 -4.87 37.65 11.97
N LEU A 27 -5.18 36.65 12.80
CA LEU A 27 -4.97 35.24 12.43
C LEU A 27 -6.26 34.42 12.29
N ASP A 28 -7.43 35.01 12.51
CA ASP A 28 -8.72 34.29 12.54
C ASP A 28 -9.61 34.59 11.33
N ALA A 29 -9.04 34.51 10.12
CA ALA A 29 -9.82 34.66 8.88
C ALA A 29 -9.29 33.81 7.72
N ALA A 30 -8.66 32.66 8.02
CA ALA A 30 -8.45 31.65 6.98
C ALA A 30 -9.80 30.96 6.71
N PRO A 31 -10.38 31.04 5.50
CA PRO A 31 -11.59 30.29 5.19
C PRO A 31 -11.34 28.80 5.46
N PRO A 32 -12.32 28.07 6.02
CA PRO A 32 -12.15 26.66 6.31
C PRO A 32 -11.73 25.95 5.02
N LEU A 33 -10.57 25.29 5.05
CA LEU A 33 -10.09 24.46 3.95
C LEU A 33 -11.11 23.32 3.76
N VAL A 34 -11.98 23.48 2.78
CA VAL A 34 -12.89 22.42 2.33
C VAL A 34 -12.03 21.39 1.61
N ILE A 35 -11.60 20.35 2.33
CA ILE A 35 -10.92 19.19 1.75
C ILE A 35 -11.99 18.48 0.90
N PRO A 36 -11.84 18.41 -0.44
CA PRO A 36 -12.77 17.65 -1.27
C PRO A 36 -12.83 16.20 -0.76
N PRO A 37 -14.01 15.57 -0.71
CA PRO A 37 -14.09 14.17 -0.31
C PRO A 37 -13.24 13.34 -1.27
N ASP A 38 -12.24 12.64 -0.76
CA ASP A 38 -11.43 11.70 -1.52
C ASP A 38 -12.32 10.50 -1.85
N VAL A 39 -12.90 10.51 -3.05
CA VAL A 39 -13.79 9.44 -3.51
C VAL A 39 -12.92 8.23 -3.83
N PRO A 40 -13.05 7.10 -3.09
CA PRO A 40 -12.23 5.94 -3.34
C PRO A 40 -12.59 5.33 -4.70
N HIS A 41 -11.58 5.22 -5.57
CA HIS A 41 -11.72 4.55 -6.87
C HIS A 41 -11.45 3.05 -6.70
N PHE A 42 -12.36 2.23 -7.21
CA PHE A 42 -12.30 0.79 -7.15
C PHE A 42 -12.10 0.18 -8.54
N VAL A 43 -11.35 -0.90 -8.58
CA VAL A 43 -11.13 -1.70 -9.79
C VAL A 43 -11.30 -3.18 -9.44
N THR A 44 -11.90 -3.91 -10.37
CA THR A 44 -12.00 -5.37 -10.29
C THR A 44 -10.90 -6.00 -11.13
N LEU A 45 -9.99 -6.69 -10.47
CA LEU A 45 -8.91 -7.42 -11.12
C LEU A 45 -9.38 -8.83 -11.45
N ASP A 46 -9.42 -9.17 -12.74
CA ASP A 46 -9.64 -10.52 -13.25
C ASP A 46 -8.28 -11.22 -13.35
N MET A 47 -7.94 -11.96 -12.30
CA MET A 47 -6.67 -12.65 -12.13
C MET A 47 -6.68 -13.95 -12.93
N ARG A 48 -5.85 -14.02 -13.97
CA ARG A 48 -5.71 -15.18 -14.86
C ARG A 48 -4.36 -15.85 -14.71
N LEU A 49 -4.36 -17.11 -14.31
CA LEU A 49 -3.16 -17.94 -14.27
C LEU A 49 -2.90 -18.49 -15.67
N LEU A 50 -1.66 -18.41 -16.16
CA LEU A 50 -1.34 -18.76 -17.56
C LEU A 50 -1.74 -20.19 -17.95
N ASN A 51 -1.47 -21.14 -17.07
CA ASN A 51 -1.57 -22.57 -17.40
C ASN A 51 -2.85 -23.23 -16.88
N TRP A 52 -3.55 -22.61 -15.92
CA TRP A 52 -4.68 -23.23 -15.22
C TRP A 52 -5.83 -22.25 -15.00
N SER A 53 -6.76 -22.20 -15.95
CA SER A 53 -7.93 -21.32 -15.89
C SER A 53 -8.87 -21.60 -14.72
N TYR A 54 -8.88 -22.82 -14.17
CA TYR A 54 -9.67 -23.18 -12.98
C TYR A 54 -9.22 -22.43 -11.72
N LEU A 55 -7.97 -21.97 -11.69
CA LEU A 55 -7.40 -21.20 -10.57
C LEU A 55 -7.57 -19.68 -10.76
N ASN A 56 -8.29 -19.26 -11.80
CA ASN A 56 -8.60 -17.86 -12.03
C ASN A 56 -9.56 -17.33 -10.98
N PHE A 57 -9.45 -16.04 -10.68
CA PHE A 57 -10.31 -15.42 -9.70
C PHE A 57 -10.43 -13.92 -9.87
N ARG A 58 -11.48 -13.35 -9.30
CA ARG A 58 -11.71 -11.92 -9.28
C ARG A 58 -11.52 -11.36 -7.89
N ILE A 59 -10.88 -10.19 -7.81
CA ILE A 59 -10.81 -9.39 -6.57
C ILE A 59 -11.15 -7.95 -6.89
N ARG A 60 -12.03 -7.36 -6.09
CA ARG A 60 -12.30 -5.92 -6.11
C ARG A 60 -11.38 -5.24 -5.10
N THR A 61 -10.64 -4.23 -5.54
CA THR A 61 -9.67 -3.51 -4.72
C THR A 61 -9.63 -2.04 -5.09
N LYS A 62 -9.02 -1.21 -4.23
CA LYS A 62 -8.81 0.22 -4.51
C LYS A 62 -7.65 0.41 -5.49
N THR A 63 -7.69 1.45 -6.32
CA THR A 63 -6.57 1.80 -7.22
C THR A 63 -5.31 2.20 -6.46
N THR A 64 -5.46 2.70 -5.23
CA THR A 64 -4.37 3.03 -4.30
C THR A 64 -3.72 1.81 -3.66
N THR A 65 -4.27 0.61 -3.87
CA THR A 65 -3.66 -0.63 -3.37
C THR A 65 -2.31 -0.87 -4.04
N ARG A 66 -1.32 -1.23 -3.23
CA ARG A 66 0.03 -1.54 -3.70
C ARG A 66 0.13 -2.94 -4.28
N LEU A 67 1.05 -3.14 -5.22
CA LEU A 67 1.31 -4.44 -5.83
C LEU A 67 1.62 -5.53 -4.78
N PHE A 68 2.35 -5.17 -3.72
CA PHE A 68 2.63 -6.07 -2.60
C PHE A 68 1.37 -6.74 -2.01
N ALA A 69 0.29 -5.98 -1.84
CA ALA A 69 -0.95 -6.52 -1.29
C ALA A 69 -1.60 -7.52 -2.26
N ILE A 70 -1.48 -7.29 -3.57
CA ILE A 70 -1.94 -8.23 -4.59
C ILE A 70 -1.11 -9.51 -4.55
N LYS A 71 0.23 -9.42 -4.41
CA LYS A 71 1.11 -10.58 -4.23
C LYS A 71 0.71 -11.40 -3.01
N GLN A 72 0.46 -10.75 -1.88
CA GLN A 72 -0.03 -11.43 -0.66
C GLN A 72 -1.37 -12.11 -0.89
N GLN A 73 -2.30 -11.49 -1.64
CA GLN A 73 -3.61 -12.09 -1.90
C GLN A 73 -3.50 -13.34 -2.79
N ILE A 74 -2.59 -13.34 -3.76
CA ILE A 74 -2.27 -14.51 -4.59
C ILE A 74 -1.66 -15.62 -3.71
N GLN A 75 -0.69 -15.29 -2.87
CA GLN A 75 -0.06 -16.24 -1.95
C GLN A 75 -1.05 -16.81 -0.92
N LYS A 76 -1.97 -15.99 -0.40
CA LYS A 76 -3.01 -16.45 0.53
C LYS A 76 -3.97 -17.47 -0.11
N ARG A 77 -4.23 -17.33 -1.41
CA ARG A 77 -5.12 -18.24 -2.14
C ARG A 77 -4.42 -19.53 -2.56
N HIS A 78 -3.20 -19.43 -3.07
CA HIS A 78 -2.47 -20.57 -3.65
C HIS A 78 -1.49 -21.24 -2.68
N GLY A 79 -1.29 -20.65 -1.50
CA GLY A 79 -0.33 -21.13 -0.50
C GLY A 79 1.11 -20.68 -0.79
N PRO A 80 2.10 -21.43 -0.30
CA PRO A 80 3.52 -21.15 -0.55
C PRO A 80 3.87 -21.22 -2.03
N ILE A 81 4.21 -20.07 -2.62
CA ILE A 81 4.57 -19.92 -4.02
C ILE A 81 5.89 -19.17 -4.17
N MET A 82 6.62 -19.47 -5.24
CA MET A 82 7.90 -18.86 -5.60
C MET A 82 7.84 -18.29 -7.01
N ASN A 83 8.74 -17.34 -7.31
CA ASN A 83 8.90 -16.75 -8.64
C ASN A 83 7.58 -16.18 -9.22
N LEU A 84 6.81 -15.48 -8.37
CA LEU A 84 5.55 -14.86 -8.78
C LEU A 84 5.81 -13.71 -9.76
N LYS A 85 5.35 -13.89 -11.00
CA LYS A 85 5.33 -12.87 -12.05
C LYS A 85 3.90 -12.38 -12.25
N ILE A 86 3.73 -11.07 -12.34
CA ILE A 86 2.41 -10.46 -12.54
C ILE A 86 2.52 -9.47 -13.69
N CYS A 87 1.65 -9.60 -14.69
CA CYS A 87 1.64 -8.80 -15.90
C CYS A 87 0.27 -8.17 -16.12
N LYS A 88 0.25 -6.89 -16.49
CA LYS A 88 -0.99 -6.18 -16.85
C LYS A 88 -1.42 -6.54 -18.28
N GLY A 89 -2.68 -6.93 -18.48
CA GLY A 89 -3.25 -7.17 -19.80
C GLY A 89 -2.76 -8.44 -20.47
N HIS A 90 -1.53 -8.46 -20.98
CA HIS A 90 -0.90 -9.63 -21.62
C HIS A 90 0.36 -10.05 -20.88
N PHE A 91 0.63 -11.36 -20.87
CA PHE A 91 1.88 -11.89 -20.31
C PHE A 91 3.05 -11.60 -21.25
N ALA A 92 3.75 -10.51 -20.95
CA ALA A 92 4.94 -10.06 -21.62
C ALA A 92 5.84 -9.38 -20.59
N GLU A 93 7.16 -9.50 -20.75
CA GLU A 93 8.14 -8.93 -19.81
C GLU A 93 8.00 -7.40 -19.70
N ALA A 94 7.67 -6.73 -20.81
CA ALA A 94 7.41 -5.29 -20.83
C ALA A 94 6.19 -4.86 -19.98
N ASN A 95 5.25 -5.77 -19.73
CA ASN A 95 4.04 -5.51 -18.93
C ASN A 95 4.17 -6.02 -17.49
N GLU A 96 5.34 -6.51 -17.11
CA GLU A 96 5.58 -7.07 -15.78
C GLU A 96 5.59 -5.95 -14.72
N MET A 97 4.76 -6.14 -13.69
CA MET A 97 4.71 -5.28 -12.53
C MET A 97 5.74 -5.80 -11.51
N GLN A 98 6.86 -5.12 -11.40
CA GLN A 98 7.98 -5.54 -10.55
C GLN A 98 8.07 -4.75 -9.24
N GLN A 99 7.68 -3.47 -9.25
CA GLN A 99 7.80 -2.59 -8.09
C GLN A 99 6.67 -2.86 -7.08
N ASP A 100 7.04 -3.43 -5.93
CA ASP A 100 6.10 -3.81 -4.86
C ASP A 100 5.39 -2.64 -4.19
N MET A 101 6.07 -1.50 -4.11
CA MET A 101 5.55 -0.28 -3.47
C MET A 101 4.69 0.57 -4.40
N ALA A 102 4.73 0.31 -5.72
CA ALA A 102 3.89 1.00 -6.69
C ALA A 102 2.43 0.58 -6.52
N THR A 103 1.54 1.55 -6.69
CA THR A 103 0.09 1.37 -6.66
C THR A 103 -0.42 0.87 -8.00
N LEU A 104 -1.64 0.32 -8.02
CA LEU A 104 -2.29 -0.06 -9.28
C LEU A 104 -2.47 1.15 -10.20
N LEU A 105 -2.70 2.33 -9.63
CA LEU A 105 -2.77 3.59 -10.37
C LEU A 105 -1.44 3.91 -11.08
N ASP A 106 -0.29 3.68 -10.44
CA ASP A 106 1.04 3.92 -11.04
C ASP A 106 1.31 3.03 -12.27
N TYR A 107 0.68 1.85 -12.31
CA TYR A 107 0.70 0.96 -13.47
C TYR A 107 -0.38 1.31 -14.52
N GLY A 108 -1.05 2.46 -14.37
CA GLY A 108 -2.13 2.93 -15.24
C GLY A 108 -3.39 2.06 -15.17
N ILE A 109 -3.65 1.43 -14.02
CA ILE A 109 -4.91 0.73 -13.77
C ILE A 109 -5.85 1.74 -13.09
N GLU A 110 -6.68 2.35 -13.92
CA GLU A 110 -7.73 3.26 -13.47
C GLU A 110 -8.93 2.45 -12.99
N GLY A 111 -9.65 3.02 -12.03
CA GLY A 111 -10.85 2.44 -11.44
C GLY A 111 -11.99 3.42 -11.53
N ALA A 112 -13.19 2.95 -11.21
CA ALA A 112 -14.38 3.78 -11.13
C ALA A 112 -14.75 4.06 -9.67
N PRO A 113 -15.37 5.22 -9.37
CA PRO A 113 -16.03 5.44 -8.10
C PRO A 113 -17.18 4.43 -7.92
N GLU A 114 -17.64 4.23 -6.69
CA GLU A 114 -18.65 3.20 -6.37
C GLU A 114 -20.00 3.37 -7.10
N ASN A 115 -20.30 4.58 -7.58
CA ASN A 115 -21.54 4.91 -8.29
C ASN A 115 -21.46 4.68 -9.82
N GLU A 116 -20.30 4.32 -10.35
CA GLU A 116 -20.03 4.16 -11.78
C GLU A 116 -19.91 2.68 -12.19
N PRO A 117 -19.98 2.36 -13.49
CA PRO A 117 -19.85 0.98 -13.97
C PRO A 117 -18.53 0.35 -13.54
N GLU A 118 -18.57 -0.94 -13.21
CA GLU A 118 -17.42 -1.70 -12.75
C GLU A 118 -16.32 -1.75 -13.82
N VAL A 119 -15.14 -1.22 -13.47
CA VAL A 119 -13.95 -1.32 -14.32
C VAL A 119 -13.25 -2.65 -14.06
N ILE A 120 -13.15 -3.47 -15.10
CA ILE A 120 -12.51 -4.79 -15.04
C ILE A 120 -11.15 -4.71 -15.72
N CYS A 121 -10.09 -5.04 -14.98
CA CYS A 121 -8.73 -5.13 -15.50
C CYS A 121 -8.25 -6.59 -15.48
N VAL A 122 -7.83 -7.10 -16.63
CA VAL A 122 -7.29 -8.47 -16.71
C VAL A 122 -5.81 -8.46 -16.31
N ILE A 123 -5.47 -9.28 -15.33
CA ILE A 123 -4.10 -9.43 -14.82
C ILE A 123 -3.68 -10.87 -15.06
N HIS A 124 -2.62 -11.07 -15.83
CA HIS A 124 -2.01 -12.38 -16.00
C HIS A 124 -0.94 -12.57 -14.94
N TYR A 125 -0.89 -13.76 -14.33
CA TYR A 125 0.16 -14.09 -13.38
C TYR A 125 0.64 -15.52 -13.57
N ASP A 126 1.88 -15.78 -13.15
CA ASP A 126 2.51 -17.09 -13.16
C ASP A 126 3.34 -17.26 -11.89
N PHE A 127 3.41 -18.49 -11.38
CA PHE A 127 4.21 -18.80 -10.20
C PHE A 127 4.64 -20.27 -10.25
N LYS A 128 5.67 -20.60 -9.46
CA LYS A 128 6.06 -21.98 -9.20
C LYS A 128 5.65 -22.36 -7.77
N PRO A 129 5.00 -23.51 -7.54
CA PRO A 129 4.73 -23.96 -6.18
C PRO A 129 6.05 -24.15 -5.43
N GLN A 130 6.10 -23.75 -4.16
CA GLN A 130 7.26 -24.04 -3.33
C GLN A 130 7.25 -25.54 -3.00
N GLN A 131 8.19 -26.29 -3.57
CA GLN A 131 8.40 -27.68 -3.16
C GLN A 131 9.13 -27.68 -1.82
N HIS A 132 8.47 -28.22 -0.80
CA HIS A 132 9.13 -28.61 0.43
C HIS A 132 9.53 -30.08 0.29
N ASP A 133 10.83 -30.36 0.24
CA ASP A 133 11.37 -31.69 0.55
C ASP A 133 11.19 -31.92 2.06
N ASN A 134 9.95 -32.16 2.47
CA ASN A 134 9.62 -32.57 3.82
C ASN A 134 9.47 -34.09 3.79
N PRO A 135 10.48 -34.86 4.26
CA PRO A 135 10.41 -36.33 4.27
C PRO A 135 9.23 -36.88 5.10
N LEU A 136 8.63 -36.06 5.96
CA LEU A 136 7.44 -36.41 6.74
C LEU A 136 6.17 -36.55 5.91
N LEU A 137 6.06 -35.87 4.76
CA LEU A 137 4.89 -35.99 3.86
C LEU A 137 4.96 -37.22 2.95
N LEU A 138 6.16 -37.79 2.77
CA LEU A 138 6.38 -39.02 1.98
C LEU A 138 6.29 -40.29 2.83
N ALA A 139 6.38 -40.17 4.16
CA ALA A 139 6.40 -41.30 5.08
C ALA A 139 5.00 -41.83 5.48
N SER A 140 3.92 -41.33 4.85
CA SER A 140 2.54 -41.70 5.23
C SER A 140 1.90 -42.77 4.32
N GLU A 141 2.63 -43.35 3.37
CA GLU A 141 2.14 -44.44 2.49
C GLU A 141 2.77 -45.82 2.80
N GLU A 142 3.07 -46.09 4.06
CA GLU A 142 3.29 -47.46 4.53
C GLU A 142 2.45 -47.74 5.78
N GLN A 143 1.18 -48.09 5.60
CA GLN A 143 0.47 -49.09 6.41
C GLN A 143 -0.87 -49.50 5.82
#